data_AF-A0A094HQD0-F1
#
_entry.id   AF-A0A094HQD0-F1
#
_cell.length_a   1.000
_cell.length_b   1.000
_cell.length_c   1.000
_cell.angle_alpha   90.00
_cell.angle_beta   90.00
_cell.angle_gamma   90.00
#
_symmetry.space_group_name_H-M   'P 1'
#
loop_
_entity.id
_entity.type
_entity.pdbx_description
1 polymer ?
#
loop_
_entity_poly.entity_id
_entity_poly.type
_entity_poly.pdbx_seq_one_letter_code
_entity_poly.pdbx_strand_id
1 'polypeptide(L)'
;FIWVYIAGFGATWGPVSWTLVSEIFPLSIRAKGASIGASSNWINNFAIAFFVPPMLEAWEWGTYIFFAVFLFVGIVWVYLYLPETKNATLEEMDRVFKSHTGERDAELLLEAQKDVGLTSFLEGNISGNEAKSMIQENVVEKI
;
A
#
# COMPACT_ATOMS: atom_id res chain seq x y z
N PHE A 1 4.03 -16.96 -31.09
CA PHE A 1 4.87 -15.89 -30.49
C PHE A 1 4.01 -14.87 -29.72
N ILE A 2 3.17 -14.08 -30.38
CA ILE A 2 2.40 -13.01 -29.71
C ILE A 2 1.49 -13.50 -28.56
N TRP A 3 0.84 -14.66 -28.72
CA TRP A 3 0.01 -15.26 -27.66
C TRP A 3 0.80 -15.67 -26.42
N VAL A 4 2.03 -16.16 -26.59
CA VAL A 4 2.91 -16.55 -25.47
C VAL A 4 3.36 -15.31 -24.72
N TYR A 5 3.71 -14.25 -25.45
CA TYR A 5 4.04 -12.95 -24.87
C TYR A 5 2.86 -12.37 -24.07
N ILE A 6 1.68 -12.32 -24.67
CA ILE A 6 0.46 -11.80 -24.02
C ILE A 6 0.10 -12.64 -22.79
N ALA A 7 0.18 -13.97 -22.87
CA ALA A 7 -0.09 -14.85 -21.73
C ALA A 7 0.90 -14.61 -20.59
N GLY A 8 2.20 -14.49 -20.89
CA GLY A 8 3.22 -14.18 -19.89
C GLY A 8 2.99 -12.83 -19.22
N PHE A 9 2.76 -11.78 -20.02
CA PHE A 9 2.47 -10.44 -19.52
C PHE A 9 1.18 -10.41 -18.67
N GLY A 10 0.11 -11.03 -19.17
CA GLY A 10 -1.19 -11.06 -18.51
C GLY A 10 -1.20 -11.89 -17.22
N ALA A 11 -0.32 -12.88 -17.07
CA ALA A 11 -0.17 -13.65 -15.84
C ALA A 11 0.75 -12.98 -14.81
N THR A 12 1.62 -12.05 -15.23
CA THR A 12 2.64 -11.46 -14.36
C THR A 12 2.46 -9.94 -14.30
N TRP A 13 3.23 -9.18 -15.07
CA TRP A 13 3.34 -7.74 -15.00
C TRP A 13 2.02 -6.99 -15.13
N GLY A 14 1.06 -7.50 -15.90
CA GLY A 14 -0.26 -6.89 -16.09
C GLY A 14 -1.01 -6.70 -14.77
N PRO A 15 -1.51 -7.78 -14.13
CA PRO A 15 -2.24 -7.67 -12.87
C PRO A 15 -1.32 -7.39 -11.67
N VAL A 16 -0.14 -8.01 -11.61
CA VAL A 16 0.72 -7.96 -10.40
C VAL A 16 1.20 -6.53 -10.12
N SER A 17 1.50 -5.72 -11.14
CA SER A 17 1.97 -4.35 -10.92
C SER A 17 0.95 -3.48 -10.18
N TRP A 18 -0.34 -3.60 -10.51
CA TRP A 18 -1.40 -2.85 -9.85
C TRP A 18 -1.71 -3.38 -8.46
N THR A 19 -1.72 -4.71 -8.29
CA THR A 19 -1.87 -5.33 -6.98
C THR A 19 -0.75 -4.90 -6.04
N LEU A 20 0.49 -4.92 -6.52
CA LEU A 20 1.66 -4.57 -5.72
C LEU A 20 1.62 -3.12 -5.24
N VAL A 21 1.24 -2.19 -6.10
CA VAL A 21 1.04 -0.77 -5.72
C VAL A 21 -0.01 -0.64 -4.61
N SER A 22 -1.04 -1.50 -4.60
CA SER A 22 -2.07 -1.46 -3.54
C SER A 22 -1.60 -2.06 -2.20
N GLU A 23 -0.62 -2.96 -2.22
CA GLU A 23 -0.12 -3.70 -1.05
C GLU A 23 1.09 -3.02 -0.39
N ILE A 24 1.97 -2.38 -1.16
CA ILE A 24 3.20 -1.76 -0.65
C ILE A 24 2.90 -0.60 0.32
N PHE A 25 1.84 0.16 0.08
CA PHE A 25 1.59 1.38 0.84
C PHE A 25 0.71 1.13 2.08
N PRO A 26 1.15 1.57 3.27
CA PRO A 26 0.34 1.53 4.47
C PRO A 26 -0.91 2.41 4.31
N LEU A 27 -1.95 2.11 5.11
CA LEU A 27 -3.31 2.62 4.91
C LEU A 27 -3.40 4.15 4.81
N SER A 28 -2.66 4.90 5.62
CA SER A 28 -2.72 6.38 5.65
C SER A 28 -2.20 7.06 4.40
N ILE A 29 -1.11 6.55 3.82
CA ILE A 29 -0.46 7.16 2.66
C ILE A 29 -0.83 6.46 1.36
N ARG A 30 -1.62 5.38 1.42
CA ARG A 30 -2.01 4.59 0.25
C ARG A 30 -2.55 5.43 -0.90
N ALA A 31 -3.46 6.36 -0.62
CA ALA A 31 -4.02 7.22 -1.66
C ALA A 31 -2.95 8.08 -2.36
N LYS A 32 -1.95 8.56 -1.62
CA LYS A 32 -0.83 9.36 -2.16
C LYS A 32 0.17 8.47 -2.92
N GLY A 33 0.50 7.29 -2.37
CA GLY A 33 1.38 6.34 -3.02
C GLY A 33 0.79 5.80 -4.33
N ALA A 34 -0.49 5.43 -4.31
CA ALA A 34 -1.21 4.97 -5.48
C ALA A 34 -1.32 6.05 -6.57
N SER A 35 -1.54 7.32 -6.20
CA SER A 35 -1.59 8.41 -7.18
C SER A 35 -0.23 8.64 -7.85
N ILE A 36 0.87 8.60 -7.09
CA ILE A 36 2.23 8.67 -7.65
C ILE A 36 2.49 7.47 -8.59
N GLY A 37 2.11 6.26 -8.18
CA GLY A 37 2.24 5.06 -9.01
C GLY A 37 1.46 5.18 -10.33
N ALA A 38 0.21 5.62 -10.26
CA ALA A 38 -0.62 5.84 -11.43
C ALA A 38 -0.06 6.94 -12.34
N SER A 39 0.36 8.08 -11.79
CA SER A 39 0.98 9.17 -12.55
C SER A 39 2.26 8.70 -13.25
N SER A 40 3.11 7.93 -12.56
CA SER A 40 4.31 7.33 -13.15
C SER A 40 3.95 6.40 -14.32
N ASN A 41 2.93 5.56 -14.17
CA ASN A 41 2.47 4.69 -15.26
C ASN A 41 2.07 5.49 -16.50
N TRP A 42 1.27 6.55 -16.33
CA TRP A 42 0.83 7.38 -17.44
C TRP A 42 1.96 8.16 -18.12
N ILE A 43 2.92 8.67 -17.33
CA ILE A 43 4.11 9.34 -17.87
C ILE A 43 4.94 8.36 -18.72
N ASN A 44 5.14 7.13 -18.23
CA ASN A 44 5.86 6.11 -18.98
C ASN A 44 5.11 5.70 -20.25
N ASN A 45 3.78 5.56 -20.20
CA ASN A 45 2.97 5.30 -21.39
C ASN A 45 3.11 6.42 -22.43
N PHE A 46 3.11 7.68 -22.00
CA PHE A 46 3.34 8.83 -22.88
C PHE A 46 4.74 8.78 -23.51
N ALA A 47 5.78 8.52 -22.71
CA ALA A 47 7.14 8.39 -23.21
C ALA A 47 7.25 7.27 -24.25
N ILE A 48 6.68 6.10 -23.99
CA ILE A 48 6.66 4.98 -24.94
C ILE A 48 5.94 5.38 -26.23
N ALA A 49 4.75 5.98 -26.13
CA ALA A 49 3.99 6.40 -27.31
C ALA A 49 4.75 7.43 -28.17
N PHE A 50 5.54 8.31 -27.54
CA PHE A 50 6.29 9.35 -28.23
C PHE A 50 7.61 8.83 -28.82
N PHE A 51 8.38 8.03 -28.07
CA PHE A 51 9.73 7.62 -28.46
C PHE A 51 9.77 6.31 -29.26
N VAL A 52 8.83 5.38 -29.05
CA VAL A 52 8.90 4.07 -29.73
C VAL A 52 8.72 4.16 -31.24
N PRO A 53 7.81 4.96 -31.82
CA PRO A 53 7.70 5.07 -33.27
C PRO A 53 9.01 5.46 -33.97
N PRO A 54 9.69 6.57 -33.61
CA PRO A 54 10.98 6.91 -34.22
C PRO A 54 12.09 5.90 -33.89
N MET A 55 12.06 5.25 -32.72
CA MET A 55 13.01 4.17 -32.40
C MET A 55 12.83 2.96 -33.32
N LEU A 56 11.60 2.57 -33.64
CA LEU A 56 11.33 1.46 -34.56
C LEU A 56 11.77 1.78 -35.99
N GLU A 57 11.65 3.03 -36.44
CA GLU A 57 12.13 3.45 -37.76
C GLU A 57 13.67 3.48 -37.84
N ALA A 58 14.35 3.88 -36.76
CA ALA A 58 15.80 4.02 -36.75
C ALA A 58 16.55 2.73 -36.39
N TRP A 59 16.05 1.96 -35.42
CA TRP A 59 16.74 0.81 -34.83
C TRP A 59 16.08 -0.53 -35.18
N GLU A 60 14.89 -0.51 -35.76
CA GLU A 60 14.13 -1.70 -36.18
C GLU A 60 14.04 -2.77 -35.08
N TRP A 61 14.75 -3.89 -35.24
CA TRP A 61 14.78 -4.99 -34.28
C TRP A 61 15.51 -4.64 -32.97
N GLY A 62 16.41 -3.65 -33.01
CA GLY A 62 17.16 -3.16 -31.85
C GLY A 62 16.27 -2.59 -30.75
N THR A 63 15.12 -2.02 -31.11
CA THR A 63 14.12 -1.51 -30.15
C THR A 63 13.58 -2.62 -29.24
N TYR A 64 13.41 -3.84 -29.76
CA TYR A 64 12.96 -4.97 -28.94
C TYR A 64 14.04 -5.43 -27.96
N ILE A 65 15.32 -5.40 -28.35
CA ILE A 65 16.43 -5.72 -27.43
C ILE A 65 16.54 -4.66 -26.33
N PHE A 66 16.37 -3.38 -26.66
CA PHE A 66 16.34 -2.30 -25.68
C PHE A 66 15.29 -2.58 -24.58
N PHE A 67 14.06 -2.92 -24.96
CA PHE A 67 13.02 -3.26 -24.00
C PHE A 67 13.28 -4.58 -23.26
N ALA A 68 13.90 -5.57 -23.91
CA ALA A 68 14.28 -6.81 -23.24
C ALA A 68 15.32 -6.58 -22.13
N VAL A 69 16.31 -5.70 -22.36
CA VAL A 69 17.28 -5.31 -21.34
C VAL A 69 16.60 -4.55 -20.20
N PHE A 70 15.71 -3.61 -20.50
CA PHE A 70 14.93 -2.90 -19.47
C PHE A 70 14.07 -3.85 -18.63
N LEU A 71 13.42 -4.82 -19.26
CA LEU A 71 12.66 -5.86 -18.57
C LEU A 71 13.56 -6.69 -17.66
N PHE A 72 14.74 -7.11 -18.14
CA PHE A 72 15.69 -7.88 -17.35
C PHE A 72 16.18 -7.10 -16.11
N VAL A 73 16.50 -5.82 -16.27
CA VAL A 73 16.86 -4.94 -15.16
C VAL A 73 15.71 -4.83 -14.16
N GLY A 74 14.46 -4.72 -14.64
CA GLY A 74 13.27 -4.72 -13.79
C GLY A 74 13.10 -6.02 -12.99
N ILE A 75 13.35 -7.19 -13.60
CA ILE A 75 13.32 -8.48 -12.91
C ILE A 75 14.38 -8.53 -11.80
N VAL A 76 15.61 -8.12 -12.09
CA VAL A 76 16.70 -8.07 -11.10
C VAL A 76 16.34 -7.14 -9.95
N TRP A 77 15.75 -5.98 -10.26
CA TRP A 77 15.32 -5.04 -9.24
C TRP A 77 14.25 -5.63 -8.33
N VAL A 78 13.21 -6.27 -8.90
CA VAL A 78 12.16 -6.96 -8.13
C VAL A 78 12.77 -8.04 -7.24
N TYR A 79 13.67 -8.87 -7.78
CA TYR A 79 14.29 -9.96 -7.05
C TYR A 79 15.13 -9.49 -5.83
N LEU A 80 15.79 -8.33 -5.93
CA LEU A 80 16.67 -7.83 -4.88
C LEU A 80 15.97 -6.94 -3.86
N TYR A 81 15.02 -6.12 -4.30
CA TYR A 81 14.46 -5.04 -3.48
C TYR A 81 13.02 -5.26 -3.04
N LEU A 82 12.27 -6.14 -3.71
CA LEU A 82 10.87 -6.37 -3.36
C LEU A 82 10.77 -7.53 -2.35
N PRO A 83 10.45 -7.25 -1.07
CA PRO A 83 10.12 -8.32 -0.13
C PRO A 83 8.81 -8.98 -0.55
N GLU A 84 8.70 -10.29 -0.29
CA GLU A 84 7.47 -11.05 -0.55
C GLU A 84 6.32 -10.51 0.32
N THR A 85 5.21 -10.09 -0.31
CA THR A 85 4.03 -9.55 0.36
C THR A 85 2.97 -10.62 0.66
N LYS A 86 3.12 -11.83 0.13
CA LYS A 86 2.14 -12.90 0.26
C LYS A 86 1.88 -13.29 1.72
N ASN A 87 0.60 -13.47 2.05
CA ASN A 87 0.06 -13.89 3.36
C ASN A 87 0.26 -12.92 4.52
N ALA A 88 0.76 -11.71 4.30
CA ALA A 88 0.75 -10.67 5.32
C ALA A 88 -0.48 -9.79 5.13
N THR A 89 -1.12 -9.40 6.23
CA THR A 89 -2.28 -8.48 6.15
C THR A 89 -1.78 -7.06 5.85
N LEU A 90 -2.67 -6.20 5.36
CA LEU A 90 -2.33 -4.79 5.08
C LEU A 90 -1.85 -4.05 6.34
N GLU A 91 -2.29 -4.48 7.52
CA GLU A 91 -1.89 -3.95 8.83
C GLU A 91 -0.48 -4.40 9.23
N GLU A 92 -0.01 -5.54 8.70
CA GLU A 92 1.33 -6.07 8.95
C GLU A 92 2.37 -5.63 7.90
N MET A 93 1.98 -4.83 6.89
CA MET A 93 2.90 -4.36 5.85
C MET A 93 4.06 -3.53 6.42
N ASP A 94 3.82 -2.78 7.50
CA ASP A 94 4.88 -2.06 8.19
C ASP A 94 5.97 -3.01 8.73
N ARG A 95 5.61 -4.23 9.15
CA ARG A 95 6.59 -5.27 9.55
C ARG A 95 7.38 -5.78 8.35
N VAL A 96 6.71 -6.01 7.22
CA VAL A 96 7.32 -6.56 5.98
C VAL A 96 8.35 -5.57 5.42
N PHE A 97 8.01 -4.28 5.38
CA PHE A 97 8.87 -3.22 4.86
C PHE A 97 9.77 -2.56 5.92
N LYS A 98 9.70 -2.99 7.18
CA LYS A 98 10.38 -2.38 8.34
C LYS A 98 10.14 -0.86 8.42
N SER A 99 8.89 -0.47 8.19
CA SER A 99 8.41 0.91 8.19
C SER A 99 7.85 1.27 9.58
N HIS A 100 8.06 2.52 10.01
CA HIS A 100 7.47 3.09 11.23
C HIS A 100 6.19 3.90 10.94
N THR A 101 5.64 3.80 9.73
CA THR A 101 4.51 4.63 9.30
C THR A 101 3.23 4.33 10.11
N GLY A 102 2.95 3.06 10.41
CA GLY A 102 1.79 2.68 11.23
C GLY A 102 1.86 3.13 12.68
N GLU A 103 3.05 3.15 13.30
CA GLU A 103 3.24 3.71 14.66
C GLU A 103 2.89 5.20 14.66
N ARG A 104 3.34 5.93 13.62
CA ARG A 104 3.06 7.36 13.46
C ARG A 104 1.56 7.64 13.24
N ASP A 105 0.87 6.80 12.48
CA ASP A 105 -0.57 6.93 12.29
C ASP A 105 -1.36 6.66 13.56
N ALA A 106 -0.94 5.68 14.37
CA ALA A 106 -1.56 5.40 15.66
C ALA A 106 -1.45 6.61 16.60
N GLU A 107 -0.28 7.26 16.65
CA GLU A 107 -0.08 8.51 17.39
C GLU A 107 -1.01 9.62 16.89
N LEU A 108 -1.10 9.83 15.57
CA LEU A 108 -1.96 10.86 14.97
C LEU A 108 -3.44 10.61 15.24
N LEU A 109 -3.88 9.34 15.22
CA LEU A 109 -5.27 8.98 15.56
C LEU A 109 -5.58 9.25 17.03
N LEU A 110 -4.64 8.94 17.94
CA LEU A 110 -4.80 9.25 19.36
C LEU A 110 -4.88 10.75 19.61
N GLU A 111 -4.04 11.54 18.93
CA GLU A 111 -4.09 13.00 19.01
C GLU A 111 -5.42 13.55 18.46
N ALA A 112 -5.88 13.06 17.31
CA ALA A 112 -7.18 13.45 16.76
C ALA A 112 -8.35 13.07 17.69
N GLN A 113 -8.32 11.89 18.32
CA GLN A 113 -9.34 11.46 19.29
C GLN A 113 -9.35 12.34 20.55
N LYS A 114 -8.17 12.78 20.99
CA LYS A 114 -8.02 13.71 22.11
C LYS A 114 -8.56 15.09 21.77
N ASP A 115 -8.29 15.58 20.56
CA ASP A 115 -8.75 16.90 20.08
C ASP A 115 -10.28 16.98 19.99
N VAL A 116 -10.95 15.90 19.57
CA VAL A 116 -12.42 15.85 19.54
C VAL A 116 -13.05 15.57 20.91
N GLY A 117 -12.25 15.42 21.98
CA GLY A 117 -12.73 15.13 23.33
C GLY A 117 -13.35 13.74 23.48
N LEU A 118 -13.09 12.80 22.55
CA LEU A 118 -13.65 11.46 22.62
C LEU A 118 -13.05 10.67 23.80
N THR A 119 -11.76 10.87 24.07
CA THR A 119 -11.08 10.24 25.21
C THR A 119 -11.65 10.71 26.54
N SER A 120 -11.90 12.01 26.71
CA SER A 120 -12.52 12.55 27.92
C SER A 120 -13.99 12.14 28.06
N PHE A 121 -14.72 11.99 26.95
CA PHE A 121 -16.09 11.45 26.95
C PHE A 121 -16.13 9.98 27.39
N LEU A 122 -15.23 9.15 26.87
CA LEU A 122 -15.12 7.73 27.24
C LEU A 122 -14.69 7.56 28.70
N GLU A 123 -13.69 8.30 29.18
CA GLU A 123 -13.26 8.29 30.59
C GLU A 123 -14.39 8.72 31.54
N GLY A 124 -15.15 9.76 31.17
CA GLY A 124 -16.32 10.19 31.93
C GLY A 124 -17.44 9.15 31.97
N ASN A 125 -17.67 8.43 30.87
CA ASN A 125 -18.72 7.42 30.79
C ASN A 125 -18.31 6.11 31.49
N ILE A 126 -17.05 5.68 31.37
CA ILE A 126 -16.50 4.50 32.06
C ILE A 126 -16.51 4.72 33.58
N SER A 127 -15.99 5.85 34.06
CA SER A 127 -16.01 6.18 35.49
C SER A 127 -17.44 6.28 36.04
N GLY A 128 -18.38 6.81 35.25
CA GLY A 128 -19.80 6.83 35.59
C GLY A 128 -20.43 5.43 35.66
N ASN A 129 -20.01 4.51 34.80
CA ASN A 129 -20.51 3.14 34.78
C ASN A 129 -19.90 2.28 35.91
N GLU A 130 -18.61 2.45 36.18
CA GLU A 130 -17.92 1.85 37.33
C GLU A 130 -18.53 2.34 38.65
N ALA A 131 -18.77 3.65 38.79
CA ALA A 131 -19.43 4.21 39.97
C ALA A 131 -20.85 3.63 40.16
N LYS A 132 -21.62 3.47 39.08
CA LYS A 132 -22.93 2.80 39.14
C LYS A 132 -22.83 1.33 39.55
N SER A 133 -21.83 0.59 39.06
CA SER A 133 -21.62 -0.81 39.43
C SER A 133 -21.25 -0.96 40.91
N MET A 134 -20.39 -0.09 41.44
CA MET A 134 -20.01 -0.06 42.85
C MET A 134 -21.19 0.32 43.75
N ILE A 135 -22.07 1.23 43.32
CA ILE A 135 -23.30 1.57 44.05
C ILE A 135 -24.25 0.38 44.04
N GLN A 136 -24.41 -0.32 42.90
CA GLN A 136 -25.26 -1.49 42.77
C GLN A 136 -24.79 -2.64 43.68
N GLU A 137 -23.49 -2.94 43.72
CA GLU A 137 -22.91 -3.96 44.61
C GLU A 137 -23.12 -3.62 46.09
N ASN A 138 -22.83 -2.38 46.50
CA ASN A 138 -23.00 -1.94 47.89
C ASN A 138 -24.47 -1.94 48.35
N VAL A 139 -25.42 -1.77 47.43
CA VAL A 139 -26.87 -1.86 47.73
C VAL A 139 -27.30 -3.31 47.87
N VAL A 140 -26.76 -4.23 47.07
CA VAL A 140 -27.08 -5.67 47.14
C VAL A 140 -26.49 -6.31 48.40
N GLU A 141 -25.31 -5.87 48.86
CA GLU A 141 -24.65 -6.41 50.06
C GLU A 141 -25.31 -5.97 51.39
N LYS A 142 -26.18 -4.96 51.33
CA LYS A 142 -26.90 -4.40 52.50
C LYS A 142 -28.34 -4.90 52.68
N ILE A 143 -28.80 -5.84 51.86
CA ILE A 143 -30.12 -6.48 51.94
C ILE A 143 -29.93 -7.93 52.39
#